data_AF-A0A6I1YPP0-F1
#
_entry.id   AF-A0A6I1YPP0-F1
#
_cell.length_a   1.000
_cell.length_b   1.000
_cell.length_c   1.000
_cell.angle_alpha   90.00
_cell.angle_beta   90.00
_cell.angle_gamma   90.00
#
_symmetry.space_group_name_H-M   'P 1'
#
loop_
_entity.id
_entity.type
_entity.pdbx_description
1 polymer ?
#
loop_
_entity_poly.entity_id
_entity_poly.type
_entity_poly.pdbx_seq_one_letter_code
_entity_poly.pdbx_strand_id
1 'polypeptide(L)'
;MYLDAMVPQHGETAVDVQPMTQDHLIDLAAKSGRGRRIPPLPEMPAPLGLFGVTDPADVAWLRAVLSDQPVRCLQQPVRLDNPAVNAIPRTHIHCAGVEQEGIVRRPVPATQPNGSPAQVRELPTGDDRMITMPAELSALLLELALQLPRVQVW
;
A
#
# COMPACT_ATOMS: atom_id res chain seq x y z
N MET A 1 10.61 0.08 -5.13
CA MET A 1 10.18 -0.52 -3.85
C MET A 1 8.68 -0.37 -3.74
N TYR A 2 7.98 -1.41 -3.30
CA TYR A 2 6.55 -1.40 -2.98
C TYR A 2 6.40 -1.72 -1.50
N LEU A 3 5.84 -0.79 -0.74
CA LEU A 3 5.43 -1.01 0.65
C LEU A 3 3.94 -1.30 0.63
N ASP A 4 3.56 -2.53 0.98
CA ASP A 4 2.19 -3.02 1.19
C ASP A 4 1.20 -2.40 0.20
N ALA A 5 1.61 -2.43 -1.05
CA ALA A 5 1.02 -1.63 -2.10
C ALA A 5 0.06 -2.47 -2.93
N MET A 6 -0.99 -1.83 -3.43
CA MET A 6 -1.63 -2.28 -4.67
C MET A 6 -0.63 -2.13 -5.82
N VAL A 7 -0.45 -3.18 -6.62
CA VAL A 7 0.52 -3.21 -7.74
C VAL A 7 -0.25 -3.31 -9.07
N PRO A 8 -0.74 -2.18 -9.62
CA PRO A 8 -1.47 -2.18 -10.89
C PRO A 8 -0.55 -2.42 -12.09
N GLN A 9 -1.12 -2.97 -13.16
CA GLN A 9 -0.58 -2.98 -14.51
C GLN A 9 -0.96 -1.68 -15.24
N HIS A 10 -0.30 -1.40 -16.36
CA HIS A 10 -0.66 -0.26 -17.19
C HIS A 10 -2.15 -0.32 -17.59
N GLY A 11 -2.88 0.77 -17.34
CA GLY A 11 -4.30 0.89 -17.67
C GLY A 11 -5.24 0.42 -16.56
N GLU A 12 -4.73 -0.23 -15.51
CA GLU A 12 -5.56 -0.62 -14.37
C GLU A 12 -5.77 0.55 -13.38
N THR A 13 -6.92 0.53 -12.74
CA THR A 13 -7.29 1.36 -11.59
C THR A 13 -7.06 0.60 -10.28
N ALA A 14 -7.24 1.25 -9.13
CA ALA A 14 -7.22 0.54 -7.84
C ALA A 14 -8.39 -0.45 -7.72
N VAL A 15 -9.53 -0.15 -8.36
CA VAL A 15 -10.70 -1.04 -8.41
C VAL A 15 -10.40 -2.31 -9.19
N ASP A 16 -9.66 -2.23 -10.30
CA ASP A 16 -9.28 -3.41 -11.07
C ASP A 16 -8.34 -4.34 -10.28
N VAL A 17 -7.45 -3.75 -9.46
CA VAL A 17 -6.53 -4.50 -8.60
C VAL A 17 -7.24 -5.08 -7.38
N GLN A 18 -8.13 -4.30 -6.76
CA GLN A 18 -8.81 -4.63 -5.52
C GLN A 18 -10.29 -4.24 -5.60
N PRO A 19 -11.15 -5.12 -6.16
CA PRO A 19 -12.54 -4.80 -6.50
C PRO A 19 -13.39 -4.29 -5.34
N MET A 20 -13.10 -4.76 -4.11
CA MET A 20 -13.80 -4.31 -2.91
C MET A 20 -13.71 -2.79 -2.67
N THR A 21 -12.73 -2.11 -3.27
CA THR A 21 -12.57 -0.65 -3.26
C THR A 21 -13.81 0.06 -3.82
N GLN A 22 -14.48 -0.52 -4.82
CA GLN A 22 -15.68 0.05 -5.40
C GLN A 22 -16.80 0.13 -4.34
N ASP A 23 -17.16 -1.02 -3.77
CA ASP A 23 -18.32 -1.12 -2.90
C ASP A 23 -18.06 -0.51 -1.51
N HIS A 24 -16.88 -0.75 -0.94
CA HIS A 24 -16.57 -0.37 0.46
C HIS A 24 -16.04 1.05 0.61
N LEU A 25 -15.55 1.68 -0.46
CA LEU A 25 -15.02 3.05 -0.39
C LEU A 25 -15.80 4.00 -1.28
N ILE A 26 -15.87 3.72 -2.59
CA ILE A 26 -16.38 4.65 -3.59
C ILE A 26 -17.91 4.80 -3.47
N ASP A 27 -18.62 3.68 -3.43
CA ASP A 27 -20.09 3.68 -3.37
C ASP A 27 -20.61 4.24 -2.04
N LEU A 28 -19.92 3.97 -0.93
CA LEU A 28 -20.24 4.57 0.37
C LEU A 28 -20.00 6.09 0.37
N ALA A 29 -18.92 6.56 -0.24
CA ALA A 29 -18.67 8.00 -0.41
C ALA A 29 -19.77 8.67 -1.27
N ALA A 30 -20.23 8.01 -2.33
CA ALA A 30 -21.33 8.49 -3.16
C ALA A 30 -22.65 8.59 -2.36
N LYS A 31 -22.98 7.57 -1.56
CA LYS A 31 -24.21 7.53 -0.74
C LYS A 31 -24.22 8.57 0.39
N SER A 32 -23.06 8.96 0.90
CA SER A 32 -22.93 9.94 2.01
C SER A 32 -22.96 11.41 1.57
N GLY A 33 -23.27 11.70 0.30
CA GLY A 33 -23.26 13.07 -0.25
C GLY A 33 -21.85 13.63 -0.48
N ARG A 34 -20.81 12.83 -0.24
CA ARG A 34 -19.39 13.15 -0.46
C ARG A 34 -18.84 12.46 -1.70
N GLY A 35 -19.61 12.36 -2.79
CA GLY A 35 -19.27 11.51 -3.95
C GLY A 35 -17.95 11.79 -4.70
N ARG A 36 -17.13 12.75 -4.25
CA ARG A 36 -15.76 13.00 -4.76
C ARG A 36 -14.66 12.68 -3.74
N ARG A 37 -15.02 12.35 -2.49
CA ARG A 37 -14.15 12.29 -1.32
C ARG A 37 -14.57 11.14 -0.41
N ILE A 38 -13.65 10.22 -0.17
CA ILE A 38 -13.82 9.12 0.78
C ILE A 38 -13.37 9.64 2.14
N PRO A 39 -14.27 9.71 3.16
CA PRO A 39 -13.87 10.10 4.50
C PRO A 39 -12.94 9.05 5.13
N PRO A 40 -12.21 9.40 6.19
CA PRO A 40 -11.43 8.43 6.96
C PRO A 40 -12.27 7.22 7.37
N LEU A 41 -11.70 6.03 7.25
CA LEU A 41 -12.41 4.78 7.52
C LEU A 41 -12.88 4.70 8.99
N PRO A 42 -13.99 3.98 9.27
CA PRO A 42 -14.32 3.63 10.64
C PRO A 42 -13.23 2.75 11.24
N GLU A 43 -13.07 2.84 12.55
CA GLU A 43 -12.17 1.98 13.30
C GLU A 43 -12.83 0.62 13.46
N MET A 44 -12.07 -0.44 13.22
CA MET A 44 -12.51 -1.82 13.38
C MET A 44 -11.99 -2.37 14.71
N PRO A 45 -12.62 -3.41 15.28
CA PRO A 45 -12.08 -4.08 16.45
C PRO A 45 -10.65 -4.59 16.20
N ALA A 46 -9.85 -4.69 17.27
CA ALA A 46 -8.55 -5.34 17.20
C ALA A 46 -8.68 -6.79 16.66
N PRO A 47 -7.75 -7.26 15.83
CA PRO A 47 -6.48 -6.63 15.45
C PRO A 47 -6.55 -5.67 14.24
N LEU A 48 -7.71 -5.50 13.59
CA LEU A 48 -7.85 -4.66 12.39
C LEU A 48 -7.67 -3.16 12.69
N GLY A 49 -8.22 -2.69 13.81
CA GLY A 49 -8.03 -1.31 14.29
C GLY A 49 -8.39 -0.26 13.24
N LEU A 50 -7.63 0.84 13.21
CA LEU A 50 -7.64 1.82 12.12
C LEU A 50 -6.35 1.64 11.31
N PHE A 51 -6.44 0.99 10.14
CA PHE A 51 -5.26 0.63 9.32
C PHE A 51 -4.23 -0.26 10.06
N GLY A 52 -4.69 -1.14 10.96
CA GLY A 52 -3.84 -1.98 11.80
C GLY A 52 -3.33 -1.28 13.07
N VAL A 53 -3.64 0.00 13.28
CA VAL A 53 -3.29 0.72 14.51
C VAL A 53 -4.35 0.47 15.58
N THR A 54 -3.92 0.01 16.74
CA THR A 54 -4.79 -0.35 17.88
C THR A 54 -4.43 0.32 19.19
N ASP A 55 -3.25 0.97 19.29
CA ASP A 55 -2.91 1.75 20.48
C ASP A 55 -3.82 2.99 20.56
N PRO A 56 -4.50 3.24 21.70
CA PRO A 56 -5.45 4.34 21.81
C PRO A 56 -4.87 5.74 21.55
N ALA A 57 -3.60 5.97 21.92
CA ALA A 57 -2.97 7.27 21.71
C ALA A 57 -2.66 7.48 20.23
N ASP A 58 -2.17 6.46 19.55
CA ASP A 58 -1.89 6.50 18.11
C ASP A 58 -3.18 6.60 17.28
N VAL A 59 -4.24 5.88 17.67
CA VAL A 59 -5.57 6.00 17.05
C VAL A 59 -6.12 7.41 17.21
N ALA A 60 -6.03 8.00 18.41
CA ALA A 60 -6.48 9.37 18.66
C ALA A 60 -5.69 10.39 17.81
N TRP A 61 -4.38 10.20 17.69
CA TRP A 61 -3.54 11.02 16.83
C TRP A 61 -3.92 10.88 15.36
N LEU A 62 -4.06 9.65 14.86
CA LEU A 62 -4.49 9.36 13.48
C LEU A 62 -5.81 10.07 13.16
N ARG A 63 -6.80 9.96 14.04
CA ARG A 63 -8.10 10.62 13.87
C ARG A 63 -7.99 12.15 13.75
N ALA A 64 -7.01 12.75 14.42
CA ALA A 64 -6.78 14.19 14.37
C ALA A 64 -6.11 14.65 13.06
N VAL A 65 -5.39 13.76 12.36
CA VAL A 65 -4.62 14.11 11.16
C VAL A 65 -5.20 13.55 9.86
N LEU A 66 -6.06 12.54 9.92
CA LEU A 66 -6.68 11.94 8.74
C LEU A 66 -7.63 12.92 8.03
N SER A 67 -7.58 12.90 6.70
CA SER A 67 -8.41 13.73 5.84
C SER A 67 -9.04 12.89 4.72
N ASP A 68 -10.04 13.48 4.06
CA ASP A 68 -10.71 12.83 2.94
C ASP A 68 -9.74 12.46 1.79
N GLN A 69 -9.83 11.20 1.32
CA GLN A 69 -9.11 10.69 0.15
C GLN A 69 -9.92 11.01 -1.13
N PRO A 70 -9.34 11.66 -2.15
CA PRO A 70 -10.05 11.88 -3.41
C PRO A 70 -10.40 10.56 -4.12
N VAL A 71 -11.68 10.36 -4.46
CA VAL A 71 -12.17 9.15 -5.15
C VAL A 71 -11.40 8.87 -6.44
N ARG A 72 -11.04 9.94 -7.17
CA ARG A 72 -10.33 9.85 -8.44
C ARG A 72 -8.97 9.13 -8.33
N CYS A 73 -8.31 9.17 -7.17
CA CYS A 73 -7.05 8.46 -6.95
C CYS A 73 -7.21 6.93 -7.08
N LEU A 74 -8.42 6.41 -6.84
CA LEU A 74 -8.74 4.98 -6.92
C LEU A 74 -9.31 4.58 -8.29
N GLN A 75 -9.95 5.53 -9.00
CA GLN A 75 -10.61 5.29 -10.28
C GLN A 75 -9.76 5.66 -11.50
N GLN A 76 -8.69 6.41 -11.32
CA GLN A 76 -7.86 6.83 -12.45
C GLN A 76 -6.93 5.69 -12.88
N PRO A 77 -6.96 5.28 -14.18
CA PRO A 77 -6.02 4.31 -14.70
C PRO A 77 -4.57 4.78 -14.58
N VAL A 78 -3.67 3.89 -14.14
CA VAL A 78 -2.25 4.20 -14.10
C VAL A 78 -1.61 4.14 -15.49
N ARG A 79 -0.73 5.10 -15.79
CA ARG A 79 0.10 5.08 -16.99
C ARG A 79 1.48 4.55 -16.64
N LEU A 80 1.77 3.32 -17.07
CA LEU A 80 3.00 2.57 -16.80
C LEU A 80 3.55 2.02 -18.13
N ASP A 81 3.61 2.88 -19.13
CA ASP A 81 3.94 2.57 -20.53
C ASP A 81 5.40 2.84 -20.89
N ASN A 82 6.19 3.43 -20.00
CA ASN A 82 7.63 3.59 -20.19
C ASN A 82 8.36 2.25 -19.96
N PRO A 83 8.98 1.61 -20.97
CA PRO A 83 9.65 0.33 -20.76
C PRO A 83 10.89 0.42 -19.85
N ALA A 84 11.47 1.61 -19.64
CA ALA A 84 12.65 1.79 -18.79
C ALA A 84 12.42 1.38 -17.32
N VAL A 85 11.18 1.44 -16.82
CA VAL A 85 10.86 0.96 -15.45
C VAL A 85 11.04 -0.55 -15.29
N ASN A 86 11.12 -1.32 -16.36
CA ASN A 86 11.42 -2.75 -16.27
C ASN A 86 12.86 -3.04 -15.87
N ALA A 87 13.80 -2.11 -16.11
CA ALA A 87 15.19 -2.27 -15.68
C ALA A 87 15.38 -2.03 -14.17
N ILE A 88 14.47 -1.28 -13.53
CA ILE A 88 14.59 -0.87 -12.13
C ILE A 88 14.33 -2.07 -11.21
N PRO A 89 15.28 -2.48 -10.35
CA PRO A 89 15.06 -3.52 -9.34
C PRO A 89 13.94 -3.15 -8.37
N ARG A 90 13.12 -4.14 -8.00
CA ARG A 90 11.93 -3.97 -7.17
C ARG A 90 12.00 -4.90 -5.97
N THR A 91 11.84 -4.30 -4.79
CA THR A 91 11.58 -5.03 -3.54
C THR A 91 10.15 -4.78 -3.11
N HIS A 92 9.44 -5.83 -2.76
CA HIS A 92 8.11 -5.79 -2.16
C HIS A 92 8.26 -6.00 -0.65
N ILE A 93 7.61 -5.16 0.14
CA ILE A 93 7.54 -5.28 1.60
C ILE A 93 6.07 -5.47 1.95
N HIS A 94 5.68 -6.65 2.43
CA HIS A 94 4.31 -6.96 2.82
C HIS A 94 4.11 -6.80 4.32
N CYS A 95 2.94 -6.28 4.71
CA CYS A 95 2.49 -6.27 6.09
C CYS A 95 1.70 -7.57 6.35
N ALA A 96 2.28 -8.50 7.10
CA ALA A 96 1.76 -9.86 7.29
C ALA A 96 1.18 -10.09 8.70
N GLY A 97 0.91 -9.03 9.46
CA GLY A 97 0.39 -9.12 10.82
C GLY A 97 -1.14 -9.20 10.92
N VAL A 98 -1.85 -8.72 9.89
CA VAL A 98 -3.32 -8.69 9.87
C VAL A 98 -3.83 -9.02 8.46
N GLU A 99 -4.75 -9.97 8.37
CA GLU A 99 -5.46 -10.27 7.12
C GLU A 99 -6.86 -9.67 7.18
N GLN A 100 -7.21 -8.88 6.15
CA GLN A 100 -8.56 -8.35 6.00
C GLN A 100 -9.29 -9.11 4.89
N GLU A 101 -10.48 -9.59 5.20
CA GLU A 101 -11.31 -10.32 4.24
C GLU A 101 -11.57 -9.49 2.98
N GLY A 102 -11.47 -10.13 1.81
CA GLY A 102 -11.62 -9.49 0.50
C GLY A 102 -10.38 -8.76 -0.02
N ILE A 103 -9.36 -8.53 0.82
CA ILE A 103 -8.05 -8.03 0.37
C ILE A 103 -7.22 -9.21 -0.15
N VAL A 104 -7.03 -9.29 -1.46
CA VAL A 104 -6.12 -10.27 -2.07
C VAL A 104 -4.94 -9.53 -2.68
N ARG A 105 -3.75 -9.74 -2.13
CA ARG A 105 -2.52 -9.21 -2.71
C ARG A 105 -2.24 -9.90 -4.03
N ARG A 106 -1.95 -9.11 -5.06
CA ARG A 106 -1.47 -9.63 -6.35
C ARG A 106 -0.15 -10.40 -6.12
N PRO A 107 -0.03 -11.66 -6.58
CA PRO A 107 1.20 -12.42 -6.40
C PRO A 107 2.39 -11.73 -7.05
N VAL A 108 3.54 -11.76 -6.37
CA VAL A 108 4.81 -11.27 -6.93
C VAL A 108 5.39 -12.40 -7.80
N PRO A 109 5.61 -12.17 -9.11
CA PRO A 109 6.23 -13.18 -9.97
C PRO A 109 7.63 -13.53 -9.47
N ALA A 110 8.04 -14.80 -9.57
CA ALA A 110 9.34 -15.28 -9.08
C ALA A 110 10.55 -14.59 -9.75
N THR A 111 10.36 -14.08 -10.96
CA THR A 111 11.37 -13.32 -11.72
C THR A 111 10.84 -11.92 -12.01
N GLN A 112 11.67 -10.92 -11.71
CA GLN A 112 11.38 -9.53 -12.00
C GLN A 112 11.52 -9.23 -13.50
N PRO A 113 10.94 -8.10 -13.99
CA PRO A 113 11.07 -7.71 -15.40
C PRO A 113 12.52 -7.51 -15.89
N ASN A 114 13.46 -7.21 -15.00
CA ASN A 114 14.89 -7.12 -15.32
C ASN A 114 15.62 -8.48 -15.33
N GLY A 115 14.91 -9.59 -15.12
CA GLY A 115 15.47 -10.94 -15.06
C GLY A 115 16.06 -11.35 -13.71
N SER A 116 16.13 -10.46 -12.72
CA SER A 116 16.58 -10.82 -11.37
C SER A 116 15.49 -11.56 -10.57
N PRO A 117 15.85 -12.37 -9.55
CA PRO A 117 14.87 -13.00 -8.66
C PRO A 117 14.00 -11.98 -7.94
N ALA A 118 12.75 -12.35 -7.65
CA ALA A 118 11.86 -11.55 -6.81
C ALA A 118 12.48 -11.28 -5.44
N GLN A 119 12.28 -10.07 -4.93
CA GLN A 119 12.66 -9.71 -3.57
C GLN A 119 11.40 -9.36 -2.79
N VAL A 120 11.05 -10.22 -1.84
CA VAL A 120 9.90 -10.04 -0.96
C VAL A 120 10.40 -10.04 0.48
N ARG A 121 9.96 -9.07 1.25
CA ARG A 121 10.23 -8.90 2.68
C ARG A 121 8.90 -8.78 3.38
N GLU A 122 8.85 -9.16 4.65
CA GLU A 122 7.62 -9.11 5.44
C GLU A 122 7.88 -8.38 6.76
N LEU A 123 6.85 -7.70 7.25
CA LEU A 123 6.79 -7.16 8.60
C LEU A 123 5.52 -7.66 9.29
N PRO A 124 5.60 -8.11 10.55
CA PRO A 124 4.47 -8.69 11.28
C PRO A 124 3.56 -7.60 11.87
N THR A 125 3.00 -6.76 11.01
CA THR A 125 2.13 -5.64 11.39
C THR A 125 1.02 -5.43 10.35
N GLY A 126 0.07 -4.55 10.64
CA GLY A 126 -0.92 -4.06 9.68
C GLY A 126 -0.39 -2.93 8.79
N ASP A 127 -1.30 -2.30 8.05
CA ASP A 127 -0.97 -1.39 6.94
C ASP A 127 -0.10 -0.19 7.39
N ASP A 128 -0.45 0.46 8.49
CA ASP A 128 0.23 1.67 9.00
C ASP A 128 1.48 1.35 9.83
N ARG A 129 2.36 0.53 9.26
CA ARG A 129 3.65 0.13 9.87
C ARG A 129 4.60 1.28 10.18
N MET A 130 4.41 2.45 9.57
CA MET A 130 5.17 3.66 9.90
C MET A 130 4.81 4.22 11.28
N ILE A 131 3.69 3.78 11.86
CA ILE A 131 3.24 4.11 13.22
C ILE A 131 3.56 2.94 14.14
N THR A 132 3.19 1.72 13.74
CA THR A 132 3.24 0.55 14.62
C THR A 132 4.59 -0.15 14.70
N MET A 133 5.45 -0.03 13.67
CA MET A 133 6.80 -0.60 13.64
C MET A 133 7.82 0.33 12.96
N PRO A 134 7.93 1.61 13.34
CA PRO A 134 8.75 2.60 12.64
C PRO A 134 10.24 2.26 12.63
N ALA A 135 10.76 1.68 13.73
CA ALA A 135 12.17 1.32 13.85
C ALA A 135 12.54 0.17 12.91
N GLU A 136 11.73 -0.89 12.88
CA GLU A 136 11.93 -2.07 12.06
C GLU A 136 11.74 -1.76 10.58
N LEU A 137 10.72 -0.97 10.23
CA LEU A 137 10.55 -0.44 8.89
C LEU A 137 11.78 0.38 8.47
N SER A 138 12.26 1.30 9.32
CA SER A 138 13.43 2.12 8.98
C SER A 138 14.70 1.29 8.80
N ALA A 139 14.94 0.32 9.70
CA ALA A 139 16.08 -0.59 9.59
C ALA A 139 16.03 -1.39 8.28
N LEU A 140 14.85 -1.92 7.92
CA LEU A 140 14.63 -2.63 6.66
C LEU A 140 14.89 -1.73 5.44
N LEU A 141 14.42 -0.49 5.46
CA LEU A 141 14.67 0.46 4.36
C LEU A 141 16.15 0.76 4.20
N LEU A 142 16.87 0.96 5.30
CA LEU A 142 18.31 1.22 5.28
C LEU A 142 19.09 0.02 4.75
N GLU A 143 18.72 -1.19 5.18
CA GLU A 143 19.31 -2.43 4.67
C GLU A 143 19.16 -2.52 3.14
N LEU A 144 17.96 -2.28 2.61
CA LEU A 144 17.67 -2.33 1.18
C LEU A 144 18.40 -1.23 0.41
N ALA A 145 18.49 -0.02 0.97
CA ALA A 145 19.21 1.09 0.35
C ALA A 145 20.70 0.80 0.19
N LEU A 146 21.31 0.13 1.17
CA LEU A 146 22.74 -0.24 1.14
C LEU A 146 23.04 -1.40 0.17
N GLN A 147 22.03 -2.19 -0.21
CA GLN A 147 22.15 -3.29 -1.17
C GLN A 147 22.05 -2.84 -2.64
N LEU A 148 21.60 -1.60 -2.90
CA LEU A 148 21.51 -1.09 -4.26
C LEU A 148 22.93 -0.84 -4.82
N PRO A 149 23.24 -1.31 -6.04
CA PRO A 149 24.50 -0.95 -6.68
C PRO A 149 24.58 0.57 -6.80
N ARG A 150 25.68 1.15 -6.31
CA ARG A 150 25.93 2.58 -6.45
C ARG A 150 25.88 2.93 -7.93
N VAL A 151 24.88 3.71 -8.33
CA VAL A 151 24.86 4.32 -9.65
C VAL A 151 26.06 5.27 -9.69
N GLN A 152 27.11 4.90 -10.42
CA GLN A 152 28.14 5.86 -10.81
C GLN A 152 27.47 6.85 -11.76
N VAL A 153 27.15 8.02 -11.23
CA VAL A 153 26.74 9.16 -12.05
C VAL A 153 28.01 9.67 -12.73
N TRP A 154 28.02 9.65 -14.06
CA TRP A 154 29.10 10.17 -14.90
C TRP A 154 29.27 11.69 -14.72
#